data_AF-A0A8J6XR26-F1
#
_entry.id   AF-A0A8J6XR26-F1
#
_cell.length_a   1.000
_cell.length_b   1.000
_cell.length_c   1.000
_cell.angle_alpha   90.00
_cell.angle_beta   90.00
_cell.angle_gamma   90.00
#
_symmetry.space_group_name_H-M   'P 1'
#
loop_
_entity.id
_entity.type
_entity.pdbx_description
1 polymer ?
#
loop_
_entity_poly.entity_id
_entity_poly.type
_entity_poly.pdbx_seq_one_letter_code
_entity_poly.pdbx_strand_id
1 'polypeptide(L)'
;MNDLDTYIVAPVYYRVVRRCGTQWHFVKGESFYNPLNLPSMSLDDLFSSFGISMREAASQLRKINGGEEGFYLVDIMHKHYYYCGTLPNGVKDKLIELGIGTREPIIGH
;
A
#
# COMPACT_ATOMS: atom_id res chain seq x y z
N MET A 1 17.04 13.98 -8.46
CA MET A 1 17.03 12.50 -8.32
C MET A 1 16.36 12.16 -7.01
N ASN A 2 15.08 11.82 -7.06
CA ASN A 2 14.31 11.16 -6.00
C ASN A 2 13.14 10.43 -6.70
N ASP A 3 13.48 9.41 -7.50
CA ASP A 3 12.54 8.49 -8.18
C ASP A 3 11.68 7.63 -7.24
N LEU A 4 11.73 7.91 -5.93
CA LEU A 4 10.86 7.32 -4.91
C LEU A 4 9.54 8.08 -4.75
N ASP A 5 9.41 9.29 -5.33
CA ASP A 5 8.12 9.97 -5.47
C ASP A 5 7.35 9.42 -6.68
N THR A 6 7.26 8.10 -6.75
CA THR A 6 6.15 7.52 -7.48
C THR A 6 4.94 7.81 -6.61
N TYR A 7 4.22 8.89 -6.93
CA TYR A 7 2.96 9.28 -6.31
C TYR A 7 1.95 8.13 -6.50
N ILE A 8 1.99 7.15 -5.58
CA ILE A 8 1.09 6.00 -5.60
C ILE A 8 -0.22 6.49 -5.00
N VAL A 9 -1.16 6.71 -5.90
CA VAL A 9 -2.52 7.11 -5.54
C VAL A 9 -3.34 5.84 -5.34
N ALA A 10 -3.84 5.67 -4.13
CA ALA A 10 -4.69 4.55 -3.75
C ALA A 10 -5.91 5.07 -2.95
N PRO A 11 -7.00 4.28 -2.85
CA PRO A 11 -8.07 4.57 -1.90
C PRO A 11 -7.54 4.67 -0.46
N VAL A 12 -8.22 5.42 0.39
CA VAL A 12 -7.79 5.69 1.77
C VAL A 12 -7.54 4.43 2.62
N TYR A 13 -8.17 3.31 2.30
CA TYR A 13 -8.03 2.04 3.01
C TYR A 13 -6.92 1.14 2.45
N TYR A 14 -6.25 1.55 1.37
CA TYR A 14 -5.03 0.92 0.89
C TYR A 14 -3.79 1.64 1.42
N ARG A 15 -2.82 0.89 1.93
CA ARG A 15 -1.54 1.42 2.42
C ARG A 15 -0.35 0.66 1.84
N VAL A 16 0.62 1.42 1.35
CA VAL A 16 1.89 0.89 0.88
C VAL A 16 2.81 0.70 2.08
N VAL A 17 3.48 -0.45 2.14
CA VAL A 17 4.45 -0.76 3.18
C VAL A 17 5.74 -1.20 2.52
N ARG A 18 6.87 -0.64 2.95
CA ARG A 18 8.20 -1.04 2.49
C ARG A 18 8.90 -1.83 3.57
N ARG A 19 9.45 -2.98 3.22
CA ARG A 19 10.35 -3.77 4.04
C ARG A 19 11.79 -3.39 3.71
N CYS A 20 12.52 -2.86 4.68
CA CYS A 20 13.95 -2.58 4.60
C CYS A 20 14.66 -3.31 5.73
N GLY A 21 15.43 -4.34 5.39
CA GLY A 21 16.06 -5.27 6.32
C GLY A 21 15.06 -5.83 7.34
N THR A 22 15.23 -5.45 8.60
CA THR A 22 14.39 -5.90 9.71
C THR A 22 13.21 -4.99 10.03
N GLN A 23 13.04 -3.86 9.32
CA GLN A 23 12.07 -2.82 9.63
C GLN A 23 10.94 -2.72 8.59
N TRP A 24 9.72 -2.49 9.08
CA TRP A 24 8.55 -2.21 8.24
C TRP A 24 8.25 -0.71 8.25
N HIS A 25 8.23 -0.09 7.08
CA HIS A 25 7.95 1.32 6.89
C HIS A 25 6.60 1.47 6.22
N PHE A 26 5.59 1.89 6.99
CA PHE A 26 4.29 2.24 6.46
C PHE A 26 4.38 3.62 5.81
N VAL A 27 4.18 3.68 4.49
CA VAL A 27 4.31 4.91 3.73
C VAL A 27 2.99 5.67 3.83
N LYS A 28 3.07 6.94 4.24
CA LYS A 28 1.95 7.86 4.19
C LYS A 28 1.77 8.30 2.73
N GLY A 29 1.01 7.54 1.96
CA GLY A 29 0.64 7.90 0.59
C GLY A 29 -0.44 8.98 0.56
N GLU A 30 -0.52 9.72 -0.54
CA GLU A 30 -1.67 10.58 -0.81
C GLU A 30 -2.86 9.75 -1.30
N SER A 31 -4.02 9.97 -0.68
CA SER A 31 -5.25 9.26 -1.01
C SER A 31 -6.06 10.11 -1.98
N PHE A 32 -6.23 9.69 -3.23
CA PHE A 32 -7.10 10.40 -4.19
C PHE A 32 -8.59 10.10 -4.01
N TYR A 33 -8.90 9.00 -3.31
CA TYR A 33 -10.27 8.51 -3.19
C TYR A 33 -10.56 8.11 -1.74
N ASN A 34 -11.53 8.80 -1.14
CA ASN A 34 -12.00 8.56 0.22
C ASN A 34 -13.53 8.39 0.22
N PRO A 35 -14.04 7.25 -0.27
CA PRO A 35 -15.48 7.00 -0.33
C PRO A 35 -16.12 6.93 1.06
N LEU A 36 -15.31 6.68 2.09
CA LEU A 36 -15.73 6.51 3.46
C LEU A 36 -15.83 7.85 4.22
N ASN A 37 -15.52 8.98 3.58
CA ASN A 37 -15.47 10.31 4.21
C ASN A 37 -14.65 10.31 5.52
N LEU A 38 -13.56 9.53 5.55
CA LEU A 38 -12.70 9.47 6.73
C LEU A 38 -11.99 10.81 6.95
N PRO A 39 -11.86 11.27 8.19
CA PRO A 39 -11.08 12.46 8.50
C PRO A 39 -9.59 12.24 8.20
N SER A 40 -8.83 13.33 8.15
CA SER A 40 -7.37 13.25 8.14
C SER A 40 -6.87 12.67 9.47
N MET A 41 -6.58 11.37 9.45
CA MET A 41 -6.24 10.59 10.64
C MET A 41 -4.83 10.00 10.56
N SER A 42 -4.23 9.75 11.71
CA SER A 42 -2.93 9.06 11.82
C SER A 42 -3.03 7.63 11.30
N LEU A 43 -1.90 7.03 10.91
CA LEU A 43 -1.89 5.63 10.48
C LEU A 43 -2.43 4.69 11.57
N ASP A 44 -2.06 4.91 12.83
CA ASP A 44 -2.54 4.09 13.95
C ASP A 44 -4.08 4.15 14.08
N ASP A 45 -4.63 5.36 14.09
CA ASP A 45 -6.07 5.61 14.17
C ASP A 45 -6.83 5.02 12.96
N LEU A 46 -6.22 5.09 11.77
CA LEU A 46 -6.76 4.47 10.56
C LEU A 46 -6.88 2.97 10.73
N PHE A 47 -5.78 2.29 11.07
CA PHE A 47 -5.80 0.83 11.27
C PHE A 47 -6.82 0.45 12.36
N SER A 48 -6.83 1.19 13.47
CA SER A 48 -7.74 0.98 14.60
C SER A 48 -9.21 1.11 14.20
N SER A 49 -9.55 2.08 13.34
CA SER A 49 -10.92 2.29 12.84
C SER A 49 -11.47 1.10 12.02
N PHE A 50 -10.59 0.27 11.45
CA PHE A 50 -10.96 -0.97 10.77
C PHE A 50 -10.75 -2.22 11.63
N GLY A 51 -10.50 -2.04 12.93
CA GLY A 51 -10.33 -3.12 13.89
C GLY A 51 -9.09 -3.98 13.62
N ILE A 52 -8.01 -3.37 13.12
CA ILE A 52 -6.70 -4.01 13.01
C ILE A 52 -5.61 -3.13 13.63
N SER A 53 -4.52 -3.71 14.11
CA SER A 53 -3.36 -2.93 14.58
C SER A 53 -2.23 -2.97 13.55
N MET A 54 -1.39 -1.93 13.51
CA MET A 54 -0.19 -1.93 12.65
C MET A 54 0.73 -3.14 12.94
N ARG A 55 0.80 -3.58 14.20
CA ARG A 55 1.56 -4.77 14.62
C ARG A 55 0.99 -6.06 14.02
N GLU A 56 -0.34 -6.19 13.98
CA GLU A 56 -1.01 -7.35 13.38
C GLU A 56 -0.76 -7.37 11.87
N ALA A 57 -0.90 -6.22 11.20
CA ALA A 57 -0.59 -6.08 9.79
C ALA A 57 0.87 -6.44 9.46
N ALA A 58 1.84 -5.93 10.23
CA ALA A 58 3.25 -6.31 10.08
C ALA A 58 3.49 -7.81 10.29
N SER A 59 2.74 -8.45 11.21
CA SER A 59 2.81 -9.89 11.41
C SER A 59 2.25 -10.69 10.22
N GLN A 60 1.22 -10.19 9.54
CA GLN A 60 0.68 -10.84 8.34
C GLN A 60 1.62 -10.65 7.14
N LEU A 61 2.14 -9.44 6.95
CA LEU A 61 3.12 -9.13 5.90
C LEU A 61 4.36 -10.01 6.00
N ARG A 62 4.85 -10.28 7.22
CA ARG A 62 5.99 -11.17 7.46
C ARG A 62 5.75 -12.63 7.04
N LYS A 63 4.50 -13.08 6.96
CA LYS A 63 4.17 -14.44 6.50
C LYS A 63 4.16 -14.54 4.98
N ILE A 64 3.98 -13.42 4.28
CA ILE A 64 3.89 -13.37 2.83
C ILE A 64 5.28 -13.31 2.25
N ASN A 65 5.56 -14.18 1.28
CA ASN A 65 6.85 -14.29 0.61
C ASN A 65 8.03 -14.38 1.61
N GLY A 66 7.83 -15.05 2.75
CA GLY A 66 8.83 -15.16 3.83
C GLY A 66 9.20 -13.84 4.51
N GLY A 67 8.48 -12.74 4.26
CA GLY A 67 8.82 -11.41 4.74
C GLY A 67 10.05 -10.81 4.03
N GLU A 68 10.24 -11.16 2.75
CA GLU A 68 11.31 -10.65 1.90
C GLU A 68 11.32 -9.11 1.83
N GLU A 69 12.50 -8.53 1.61
CA GLU A 69 12.63 -7.09 1.39
C GLU A 69 11.92 -6.63 0.12
N GLY A 70 11.32 -5.44 0.15
CA GLY A 70 10.59 -4.90 -1.00
C GLY A 70 9.34 -4.15 -0.60
N PHE A 71 8.42 -4.04 -1.55
CA PHE A 71 7.17 -3.31 -1.43
C PHE A 71 6.01 -4.26 -1.22
N TYR A 72 5.08 -3.81 -0.40
CA TYR A 72 3.87 -4.51 -0.05
C TYR A 72 2.70 -3.55 -0.11
N LEU A 73 1.52 -4.10 -0.33
CA LEU A 73 0.25 -3.39 -0.32
C LEU A 73 -0.67 -4.04 0.73
N VAL A 74 -1.28 -3.20 1.56
CA VAL A 74 -2.24 -3.61 2.59
C VAL A 74 -3.59 -3.01 2.26
N ASP A 75 -4.59 -3.87 2.09
CA ASP A 75 -6.00 -3.49 2.11
C ASP A 75 -6.49 -3.62 3.55
N ILE A 76 -6.61 -2.48 4.23
CA ILE A 76 -7.01 -2.42 5.64
C ILE A 76 -8.50 -2.80 5.78
N MET A 77 -9.32 -2.43 4.79
CA MET A 77 -10.77 -2.63 4.82
C MET A 77 -11.13 -4.12 4.73
N HIS A 78 -10.52 -4.84 3.79
CA HIS A 78 -10.77 -6.27 3.60
C HIS A 78 -9.73 -7.16 4.30
N LYS A 79 -8.74 -6.58 4.96
CA LYS A 79 -7.64 -7.27 5.65
C LYS A 79 -6.86 -8.19 4.70
N HIS A 80 -6.63 -7.71 3.48
CA HIS A 80 -5.79 -8.39 2.49
C HIS A 80 -4.39 -7.79 2.45
N TYR A 81 -3.43 -8.61 2.08
CA TYR A 81 -2.01 -8.28 2.12
C TYR A 81 -1.34 -8.86 0.88
N TYR A 82 -0.51 -8.05 0.22
CA TYR A 82 0.10 -8.41 -1.05
C TYR A 82 1.59 -8.07 -1.05
N TYR A 83 2.41 -8.96 -1.63
CA TYR A 83 3.78 -8.64 -2.01
C TYR A 83 3.78 -8.06 -3.42
N CYS A 84 4.50 -6.96 -3.59
CA CYS A 84 4.56 -6.19 -4.83
C CYS A 84 5.97 -6.21 -5.45
N GLY A 85 6.88 -7.04 -4.94
CA GLY A 85 8.25 -7.11 -5.46
C GLY A 85 9.16 -6.01 -4.91
N THR A 86 10.37 -5.92 -5.46
CA THR A 86 11.44 -5.03 -4.96
C THR A 86 11.40 -3.62 -5.55
N LEU A 87 10.53 -3.38 -6.53
CA LEU A 87 10.40 -2.10 -7.24
C LEU A 87 9.06 -1.42 -6.92
N PRO A 88 9.01 -0.08 -6.81
CA PRO A 88 7.77 0.65 -6.51
C PRO A 88 6.70 0.46 -7.57
N ASN A 89 7.09 0.24 -8.84
CA ASN A 89 6.16 -0.03 -9.94
C ASN A 89 5.32 -1.29 -9.72
N GLY A 90 5.78 -2.26 -8.95
CA GLY A 90 4.98 -3.45 -8.66
C GLY A 90 3.77 -3.15 -7.76
N VAL A 91 3.79 -2.06 -6.99
CA VAL A 91 2.60 -1.60 -6.24
C VAL A 91 1.55 -1.07 -7.21
N LYS A 92 1.96 -0.31 -8.23
CA LYS A 92 1.06 0.18 -9.28
C LYS A 92 0.44 -0.97 -10.07
N ASP A 93 1.23 -1.94 -10.49
CA ASP A 93 0.73 -3.10 -11.22
C ASP A 93 -0.25 -3.91 -10.36
N LYS A 94 0.05 -4.09 -9.06
CA LYS A 94 -0.87 -4.75 -8.14
C LYS A 94 -2.19 -3.99 -7.96
N LEU A 95 -2.16 -2.67 -7.85
CA LEU A 95 -3.39 -1.85 -7.78
C LEU A 95 -4.24 -2.03 -9.04
N ILE A 96 -3.62 -2.02 -10.22
CA ILE A 96 -4.29 -2.24 -11.50
C ILE A 96 -4.90 -3.66 -11.57
N GLU A 97 -4.17 -4.69 -11.13
CA GLU A 97 -4.70 -6.05 -11.03
C GLU A 97 -5.92 -6.14 -10.10
N LEU A 98 -5.97 -5.31 -9.05
CA LEU A 98 -7.11 -5.20 -8.13
C LEU A 98 -8.24 -4.30 -8.68
N GLY A 99 -8.13 -3.82 -9.92
CA GLY A 99 -9.11 -2.94 -10.56
C GLY A 99 -9.05 -1.48 -10.12
N ILE A 100 -7.94 -1.06 -9.50
CA ILE A 100 -7.74 0.30 -8.98
C ILE A 100 -6.78 1.06 -9.89
N GLY A 101 -7.31 2.11 -10.52
CA GLY A 101 -6.57 2.90 -11.51
C GLY A 101 -6.70 2.31 -12.92
N THR A 102 -5.95 2.88 -13.86
CA THR A 102 -5.93 2.43 -15.25
C THR A 102 -4.49 2.27 -15.71
N ARG A 103 -4.22 1.30 -16.59
CA ARG A 103 -2.98 1.31 -17.38
C ARG A 103 -3.11 2.49 -18.33
N GLU A 104 -2.36 3.57 -18.09
CA GLU A 104 -2.32 4.66 -19.05
C GLU A 104 -2.09 4.05 -20.45
N PRO A 105 -2.95 4.33 -21.44
CA PRO A 105 -2.70 3.86 -22.78
C PRO A 105 -1.40 4.51 -23.23
N ILE A 106 -0.44 3.69 -23.67
CA ILE A 106 0.72 4.17 -24.43
C ILE A 106 0.17 4.75 -25.74
N ILE A 107 -0.14 6.04 -25.73
CA ILE A 107 -0.42 6.79 -26.94
C ILE A 107 0.95 6.98 -27.59
N GLY A 108 1.29 6.07 -28.50
CA GLY A 108 2.42 6.25 -29.39
C GLY A 108 2.21 7.49 -30.24
N HIS A 109 3.21 8.37 -30.26
CA HIS A 109 3.36 9.41 -31.26
C HIS A 109 4.70 9.22 -31.96
#